data_AF-A0AAC9JHE3-F1
#
_entry.id   AF-A0AAC9JHE3-F1
#
_cell.length_a   1.000
_cell.length_b   1.000
_cell.length_c   1.000
_cell.angle_alpha   90.00
_cell.angle_beta   90.00
_cell.angle_gamma   90.00
#
_symmetry.space_group_name_H-M   'P 1'
#
loop_
_entity.id
_entity.type
_entity.pdbx_description
1 polymer ?
#
loop_
_entity_poly.entity_id
_entity_poly.type
_entity_poly.pdbx_seq_one_letter_code
_entity_poly.pdbx_strand_id
1 'polypeptide(L)'
;MFITFNQFLKKQYEKRCENAEVRAAYQQAGGFNEFKKNYVSGHHFAEYFETLRGMTLTALQTYHIAKMLVDHGGRKAAEIPGIISQTCRYYSIELPTVYGILTVEYWQERFEPKQAASV
;
A
#
# COMPACT_ATOMS: atom_id res chain seq x y z
N MET A 1 -7.33 7.68 12.25
CA MET A 1 -8.15 6.55 11.78
C MET A 1 -7.45 5.93 10.59
N PHE A 2 -7.28 4.60 10.56
CA PHE A 2 -6.61 3.93 9.44
C PHE A 2 -7.44 4.02 8.16
N ILE A 3 -6.79 4.28 7.04
CA ILE A 3 -7.37 4.17 5.70
C ILE A 3 -6.46 3.28 4.86
N THR A 4 -7.04 2.44 4.00
CA THR A 4 -6.27 1.66 3.03
C THR A 4 -5.78 2.58 1.90
N PHE A 5 -4.74 2.15 1.19
CA PHE A 5 -4.23 2.89 0.03
C PHE A 5 -5.30 3.13 -1.05
N ASN A 6 -6.12 2.12 -1.36
CA ASN A 6 -7.22 2.29 -2.31
C ASN A 6 -8.27 3.30 -1.82
N GLN A 7 -8.58 3.33 -0.52
CA GLN A 7 -9.50 4.35 0.03
C GLN A 7 -8.89 5.74 -0.04
N PHE A 8 -7.60 5.88 0.27
CA PHE A 8 -6.86 7.13 0.11
C PHE A 8 -6.93 7.63 -1.34
N LEU A 9 -6.56 6.79 -2.31
CA LEU A 9 -6.59 7.16 -3.73
C LEU A 9 -8.00 7.46 -4.23
N LYS A 10 -9.01 6.68 -3.79
CA LYS A 10 -10.39 6.90 -4.21
C LYS A 10 -10.86 8.29 -3.77
N LYS A 11 -10.57 8.71 -2.54
CA LYS A 11 -10.85 10.07 -2.06
C LYS A 11 -10.13 11.13 -2.90
N GLN A 12 -8.86 10.91 -3.25
CA GLN A 12 -8.09 11.83 -4.09
C GLN A 12 -8.67 11.97 -5.51
N TYR A 13 -9.16 10.86 -6.07
CA TYR A 13 -9.80 10.81 -7.37
C TYR A 13 -11.17 11.48 -7.36
N GLU A 14 -12.02 11.16 -6.37
CA GLU A 14 -13.35 11.72 -6.22
C GLU A 14 -13.30 13.24 -6.05
N LYS A 15 -12.39 13.75 -5.20
CA LYS A 15 -12.17 15.19 -5.01
C LYS A 15 -11.82 15.91 -6.32
N ARG A 16 -10.96 15.32 -7.16
CA ARG A 16 -10.62 15.89 -8.48
C ARG A 16 -11.81 15.85 -9.43
N CYS A 17 -12.59 14.77 -9.36
CA CYS A 17 -13.80 14.59 -10.16
C CYS A 17 -14.99 15.44 -9.67
N GLU A 18 -14.87 16.28 -8.63
CA GLU A 18 -15.93 17.22 -8.26
C GLU A 18 -16.21 18.22 -9.39
N ASN A 19 -15.16 18.61 -10.14
CA ASN A 19 -15.29 19.39 -11.36
C ASN A 19 -15.71 18.49 -12.54
N ALA A 20 -16.77 18.88 -13.27
CA ALA A 20 -17.35 18.09 -14.35
C ALA A 20 -16.43 17.90 -15.57
N GLU A 21 -15.65 18.92 -15.94
CA GLU A 21 -14.70 18.84 -17.06
C GLU A 21 -13.53 17.90 -16.71
N VAL A 22 -12.99 18.05 -15.50
CA VAL A 22 -11.92 17.19 -14.98
C VAL A 22 -12.39 15.74 -14.88
N ARG A 23 -13.62 15.51 -14.41
CA ARG A 23 -14.25 14.18 -14.35
C ARG A 23 -14.32 13.55 -15.73
N ALA A 24 -14.79 14.30 -16.74
CA ALA A 24 -14.89 13.80 -18.11
C ALA A 24 -13.52 13.41 -18.67
N ALA A 25 -12.49 14.23 -18.43
CA ALA A 25 -11.12 13.93 -18.85
C ALA A 25 -10.58 12.65 -18.19
N TYR A 26 -10.76 12.47 -16.88
CA TYR A 26 -10.35 11.24 -16.20
C TYR A 26 -11.11 10.02 -16.71
N GLN A 27 -12.42 10.14 -16.95
CA GLN A 27 -13.22 9.03 -17.48
C GLN A 27 -12.76 8.62 -18.87
N GLN A 28 -12.48 9.58 -19.76
CA GLN A 28 -11.93 9.32 -21.10
C GLN A 28 -10.54 8.66 -21.04
N ALA A 29 -9.73 9.02 -20.04
CA ALA A 29 -8.39 8.45 -19.83
C ALA A 29 -8.39 7.06 -19.16
N GLY A 30 -9.54 6.42 -18.91
CA GLY A 30 -9.62 5.09 -18.27
C GLY A 30 -10.00 5.11 -16.79
N GLY A 31 -10.42 6.26 -16.26
CA GLY A 31 -11.03 6.40 -14.93
C GLY A 31 -10.08 6.10 -13.76
N PHE A 32 -10.66 5.59 -12.67
CA PHE A 32 -9.93 5.38 -11.41
C PHE A 32 -8.75 4.40 -11.53
N ASN A 33 -8.86 3.38 -12.40
CA ASN A 33 -7.78 2.40 -12.57
C ASN A 33 -6.54 3.03 -13.19
N GLU A 34 -6.71 3.84 -14.24
CA GLU A 34 -5.60 4.56 -14.87
C GLU A 34 -5.05 5.65 -13.95
N PHE A 35 -5.94 6.36 -13.23
CA PHE A 35 -5.53 7.31 -12.19
C PHE A 35 -4.61 6.65 -11.14
N LYS A 36 -4.99 5.48 -10.61
CA LYS A 36 -4.20 4.75 -9.61
C LYS A 36 -2.83 4.35 -10.17
N LYS A 37 -2.78 3.82 -11.39
CA LYS A 37 -1.52 3.43 -12.05
C LYS A 37 -0.58 4.63 -12.20
N ASN A 38 -1.09 5.75 -12.70
CA ASN A 38 -0.31 6.97 -12.87
C ASN A 38 0.13 7.58 -11.54
N TYR A 39 -0.73 7.53 -10.52
CA TYR A 39 -0.38 8.01 -9.18
C TYR A 39 0.82 7.25 -8.61
N VAL A 40 0.80 5.91 -8.67
CA VAL A 40 1.90 5.08 -8.15
C VAL A 40 3.21 5.36 -8.90
N SER A 41 3.15 5.60 -10.21
CA SER A 41 4.33 5.91 -11.02
C SER A 41 4.92 7.29 -10.73
N GLY A 42 4.10 8.29 -10.39
CA GLY A 42 4.55 9.67 -10.21
C GLY A 42 4.80 10.09 -8.76
N HIS A 43 3.99 9.61 -7.83
CA HIS A 43 3.98 10.02 -6.41
C HIS A 43 4.45 8.91 -5.45
N HIS A 44 4.56 7.67 -5.94
CA HIS A 44 4.79 6.49 -5.13
C HIS A 44 3.79 6.38 -3.97
N PHE A 45 4.28 6.31 -2.72
CA PHE A 45 3.47 6.05 -1.52
C PHE A 45 3.65 7.08 -0.41
N ALA A 46 4.46 8.12 -0.61
CA ALA A 46 4.85 9.05 0.44
C ALA A 46 3.64 9.78 1.05
N GLU A 47 2.77 10.37 0.21
CA GLU A 47 1.56 11.05 0.68
C GLU A 47 0.60 10.12 1.42
N TYR A 48 0.52 8.85 1.02
CA TYR A 48 -0.27 7.85 1.75
C TYR A 48 0.33 7.57 3.13
N PHE A 49 1.66 7.38 3.22
CA PHE A 49 2.32 7.14 4.50
C PHE A 49 2.24 8.33 5.46
N GLU A 50 2.20 9.57 4.95
CA GLU A 50 1.91 10.74 5.79
C GLU A 50 0.55 10.62 6.50
N THR A 51 -0.47 10.02 5.86
CA THR A 51 -1.77 9.79 6.51
C THR A 51 -1.72 8.80 7.67
N LEU A 52 -0.63 8.03 7.77
CA LEU A 52 -0.40 7.03 8.81
C LEU A 52 0.57 7.51 9.89
N ARG A 53 1.11 8.73 9.78
CA ARG A 53 2.13 9.24 10.70
C ARG A 53 1.66 9.18 12.15
N GLY A 54 2.52 8.65 13.03
CA GLY A 54 2.24 8.54 14.46
C GLY A 54 1.22 7.46 14.84
N MET A 55 0.76 6.65 13.89
CA MET A 55 -0.21 5.60 14.18
C MET A 55 0.45 4.35 14.76
N THR A 56 -0.24 3.71 15.71
CA THR A 56 -0.01 2.31 16.08
C THR A 56 -0.84 1.41 15.20
N LEU A 57 -0.19 0.56 14.41
CA LEU A 57 -0.87 -0.34 13.48
C LEU A 57 -1.20 -1.69 14.12
N THR A 58 -2.31 -2.26 13.70
CA THR A 58 -2.62 -3.68 13.95
C THR A 58 -1.89 -4.58 12.95
N ALA A 59 -1.88 -5.90 13.22
CA ALA A 59 -1.34 -6.89 12.31
C ALA A 59 -2.01 -6.85 10.92
N LEU A 60 -3.34 -6.71 10.91
CA LEU A 60 -4.12 -6.63 9.67
C LEU A 60 -3.82 -5.35 8.88
N GLN A 61 -3.67 -4.21 9.56
CA GLN A 61 -3.31 -2.94 8.92
C GLN A 61 -1.90 -2.99 8.33
N THR A 62 -0.95 -3.59 9.05
CA THR A 62 0.41 -3.84 8.57
C THR A 62 0.39 -4.74 7.33
N TYR A 63 -0.43 -5.80 7.34
CA TYR A 63 -0.65 -6.66 6.18
C TYR A 63 -1.21 -5.89 4.97
N HIS A 64 -2.16 -4.98 5.17
CA HIS A 64 -2.69 -4.15 4.08
C HIS A 64 -1.62 -3.24 3.46
N ILE A 65 -0.71 -2.69 4.26
CA ILE A 65 0.44 -1.93 3.76
C ILE A 65 1.37 -2.82 2.94
N ALA A 66 1.74 -3.98 3.49
CA ALA A 66 2.60 -4.94 2.83
C ALA A 66 2.00 -5.40 1.48
N LYS A 67 0.71 -5.73 1.47
CA LYS A 67 -0.01 -6.13 0.26
C LYS A 67 -0.03 -5.02 -0.79
N MET A 68 -0.23 -3.77 -0.38
CA MET A 68 -0.13 -2.63 -1.30
C MET A 68 1.26 -2.50 -1.93
N LEU A 69 2.33 -2.69 -1.14
CA LEU A 69 3.70 -2.63 -1.64
C LEU A 69 3.98 -3.74 -2.67
N VAL A 70 3.41 -4.92 -2.49
CA VAL A 70 3.51 -6.03 -3.45
C VAL A 70 2.65 -5.74 -4.70
N ASP A 71 1.34 -5.57 -4.51
CA ASP A 71 0.36 -5.48 -5.61
C ASP A 71 0.52 -4.22 -6.47
N HIS A 72 0.94 -3.11 -5.86
CA HIS A 72 1.03 -1.81 -6.53
C HIS A 72 2.46 -1.31 -6.63
N GLY A 73 3.30 -1.60 -5.63
CA GLY A 73 4.71 -1.19 -5.64
C GLY A 73 5.64 -2.15 -6.36
N GLY A 74 5.16 -3.33 -6.79
CA GLY A 74 5.98 -4.34 -7.45
C GLY A 74 7.10 -4.90 -6.58
N ARG A 75 6.98 -4.78 -5.25
CA ARG A 75 7.99 -5.24 -4.29
C ARG A 75 7.90 -6.74 -4.09
N LYS A 76 9.05 -7.39 -3.95
CA LYS A 76 9.15 -8.80 -3.59
C LYS A 76 8.89 -8.96 -2.09
N ALA A 77 8.35 -10.11 -1.69
CA ALA A 77 8.08 -10.43 -0.29
C ALA A 77 9.33 -10.26 0.60
N ALA A 78 10.50 -10.65 0.10
CA ALA A 78 11.78 -10.50 0.80
C ALA A 78 12.21 -9.04 1.07
N GLU A 79 11.69 -8.06 0.33
CA GLU A 79 12.00 -6.64 0.54
C GLU A 79 11.11 -5.99 1.61
N ILE A 80 9.96 -6.62 1.91
CA ILE A 80 8.92 -6.04 2.76
C ILE A 80 9.41 -5.69 4.18
N PRO A 81 10.17 -6.55 4.90
CA PRO A 81 10.69 -6.19 6.22
C PRO A 81 11.50 -4.89 6.23
N GLY A 82 12.39 -4.74 5.25
CA GLY A 82 13.25 -3.57 5.13
C GLY A 82 12.44 -2.31 4.85
N ILE A 83 11.51 -2.37 3.90
CA ILE A 83 10.65 -1.24 3.53
C ILE A 83 9.76 -0.84 4.71
N ILE A 84 9.08 -1.80 5.36
CA ILE A 84 8.24 -1.52 6.52
C ILE A 84 9.07 -0.92 7.66
N SER A 85 10.23 -1.50 7.99
CA SER A 85 11.10 -0.98 9.05
C SER A 85 11.55 0.47 8.80
N GLN A 86 11.90 0.82 7.56
CA GLN A 86 12.29 2.18 7.21
C GLN A 86 11.11 3.14 7.24
N THR A 87 9.97 2.72 6.69
CA THR A 87 8.72 3.49 6.67
C THR A 87 8.26 3.79 8.09
N CYS A 88 8.24 2.78 8.96
CA CYS A 88 7.83 2.94 10.35
C CYS A 88 8.72 3.91 11.12
N ARG A 89 10.04 3.86 10.89
CA ARG A 89 10.97 4.84 11.48
C ARG A 89 10.71 6.26 10.97
N TYR A 90 10.58 6.44 9.67
CA TYR A 90 10.44 7.77 9.05
C TYR A 90 9.10 8.46 9.41
N TYR A 91 8.01 7.69 9.43
CA TYR A 91 6.66 8.19 9.72
C TYR A 91 6.25 7.99 11.19
N SER A 92 7.17 7.56 12.05
CA SER A 92 6.88 7.28 13.48
C SER A 92 5.66 6.36 13.67
N ILE A 93 5.58 5.31 12.84
CA ILE A 93 4.49 4.32 12.89
C ILE A 93 4.94 3.18 13.81
N GLU A 94 4.12 2.84 14.79
CA GLU A 94 4.38 1.70 15.67
C GLU A 94 3.83 0.41 15.06
N LEU A 95 4.63 -0.64 15.10
CA LEU A 95 4.27 -1.97 14.62
C LEU A 95 3.65 -2.81 15.73
N PRO A 96 2.75 -3.75 15.39
CA PRO A 96 2.19 -4.67 16.35
C PRO A 96 3.23 -5.70 16.81
N THR A 97 3.11 -6.17 18.04
CA THR A 97 3.94 -7.25 18.60
C THR A 97 3.53 -8.61 18.04
N VAL A 98 3.93 -8.89 16.81
CA VAL A 98 3.67 -10.16 16.12
C VAL A 98 5.00 -10.83 15.80
N TYR A 99 5.13 -12.09 16.19
CA TYR A 99 6.33 -12.88 15.91
C TYR A 99 6.60 -12.93 14.39
N GLY A 100 7.84 -12.64 14.01
CA GLY A 100 8.28 -12.71 12.62
C GLY A 100 7.88 -11.54 11.72
N ILE A 101 7.08 -10.56 12.16
CA ILE A 101 6.53 -9.52 11.26
C ILE A 101 7.60 -8.66 10.54
N LEU A 102 8.82 -8.64 11.06
CA LEU A 102 10.00 -8.00 10.45
C LEU A 102 11.04 -9.00 9.91
N THR A 103 10.62 -10.24 9.59
CA THR A 103 11.49 -11.23 8.96
C THR A 103 10.99 -11.58 7.56
N VAL A 104 11.89 -12.09 6.73
CA VAL A 104 11.60 -12.42 5.33
C VAL A 104 10.59 -13.57 5.25
N GLU A 105 10.80 -14.60 6.06
CA GLU A 105 10.01 -15.84 6.07
C GLU A 105 8.53 -15.55 6.31
N TYR A 106 8.23 -14.65 7.24
CA TYR A 106 6.86 -14.23 7.57
C TYR A 106 6.11 -13.70 6.34
N TRP A 107 6.77 -12.91 5.48
CA TRP A 107 6.12 -12.33 4.30
C TRP A 107 6.12 -13.27 3.11
N GLN A 108 7.15 -14.11 2.96
CA GLN A 108 7.17 -15.13 1.91
C GLN A 108 6.02 -16.12 2.07
N GLU A 109 5.75 -16.59 3.30
CA GLU A 109 4.60 -17.48 3.58
C GLU A 109 3.24 -16.89 3.16
N ARG A 110 3.13 -15.56 3.08
CA ARG A 110 1.88 -14.82 2.83
C ARG A 110 1.72 -14.39 1.38
N PHE A 111 2.82 -14.10 0.67
CA PHE A 111 2.78 -13.52 -0.67
C PHE A 111 3.39 -14.39 -1.76
N GLU A 112 4.25 -15.35 -1.40
CA GLU A 112 4.77 -16.30 -2.38
C GLU A 112 3.81 -17.49 -2.49
N PRO A 113 3.56 -17.98 -3.72
CA PRO A 113 2.77 -19.18 -3.90
C PRO A 113 3.49 -20.34 -3.21
N LYS A 114 2.81 -21.04 -2.30
CA LYS A 114 3.31 -22.30 -1.77
C LYS A 114 3.52 -23.22 -2.96
N GLN A 115 4.78 -23.60 -3.24
CA GLN A 115 5.03 -24.66 -4.20
C GLN A 115 4.20 -25.85 -3.75
N ALA A 116 3.27 -26.29 -4.59
CA ALA A 116 2.55 -27.52 -4.33
C ALA A 116 3.61 -28.60 -4.20
N ALA A 117 3.71 -29.20 -3.01
CA ALA A 117 4.61 -30.34 -2.78
C ALA A 117 4.28 -31.36 -3.88
N SER A 118 5.23 -31.55 -4.79
CA SER A 118 5.17 -32.63 -5.77
C SER A 118 5.41 -33.90 -4.97
N VAL A 119 4.32 -34.56 -4.58
CA VAL A 119 4.33 -35.91 -4.01
C VAL A 119 4.31 -36.92 -5.14
#